data_AF-U2CQC4-F1
#
_entry.id   AF-U2CQC4-F1
#
_cell.length_a   1.000
_cell.length_b   1.000
_cell.length_c   1.000
_cell.angle_alpha   90.00
_cell.angle_beta   90.00
_cell.angle_gamma   90.00
#
_symmetry.space_group_name_H-M   'P 1'
#
loop_
_entity.id
_entity.type
_entity.pdbx_description
1 polymer ?
#
loop_
_entity_poly.entity_id
_entity_poly.type
_entity_poly.pdbx_seq_one_letter_code
_entity_poly.pdbx_strand_id
1 'polypeptide(L)'
;MEKISYKLVFNRKKKLNNQGVALVQVEAYLNKKKMYFSTRVYLKPEQWDTRRRIVKRHPNADGLNRMLYDYVAQIEKVELELWQQGQRICLHSLKHLLAIPQEARKSFLAFYKKEVENSSLRVSTQRNHLTTYNILKRYKRYISFADITFDFLTSFDHYLRSERYHINTIAKHMKHLKRYINVAINKGYMDVQRYAFRQYKIKTVEAHHTHLSPEELEQLENYFPEEKHIRLRRTKDAFLFCCYAGLRYSDFVSLKQENLVELYGDTWLIFQSVKTKVEIRIPLYLLFEGKALDILKRYQNSLNDFFRLRDNSNINKELLLLSKLAGIKKRISFHTARHTNATLLIYSGANITTVQKLLGHKSMKTTQIYADIMDITLIKDLERVTY
;
A
#
# COMPACT_ATOMS: atom_id res chain seq x y z
N MET A 1 -34.19 -24.02 10.43
CA MET A 1 -33.04 -23.34 11.08
C MET A 1 -31.85 -24.28 11.05
N GLU A 2 -30.74 -23.88 10.41
CA GLU A 2 -29.49 -24.64 10.46
C GLU A 2 -28.79 -24.36 11.81
N LYS A 3 -29.16 -25.13 12.84
CA LYS A 3 -28.60 -24.95 14.19
C LYS A 3 -27.22 -25.59 14.29
N ILE A 4 -26.23 -24.86 14.78
CA ILE A 4 -24.92 -25.44 15.08
C ILE A 4 -25.07 -26.37 16.29
N SER A 5 -24.58 -27.59 16.18
CA SER A 5 -24.57 -28.51 17.34
C SER A 5 -23.20 -28.49 18.00
N TYR A 6 -23.14 -28.17 19.30
CA TYR A 6 -21.92 -28.24 20.12
C TYR A 6 -21.88 -29.53 20.94
N LYS A 7 -20.72 -30.18 20.96
CA LYS A 7 -20.49 -31.40 21.73
C LYS A 7 -19.08 -31.40 22.31
N LEU A 8 -18.92 -31.77 23.58
CA LEU A 8 -17.60 -31.97 24.16
C LEU A 8 -16.99 -33.29 23.64
N VAL A 9 -15.75 -33.21 23.16
CA VAL A 9 -14.99 -34.34 22.62
C VAL A 9 -13.65 -34.41 23.34
N PHE A 10 -13.41 -35.54 23.99
CA PHE A 10 -12.13 -35.87 24.60
C PHE A 10 -11.23 -36.62 23.63
N ASN A 11 -9.93 -36.30 23.64
CA ASN A 11 -8.89 -37.04 22.93
C ASN A 11 -9.19 -37.30 21.44
N ARG A 12 -9.56 -36.25 20.70
CA ARG A 12 -9.82 -36.33 19.25
C ARG A 12 -8.68 -37.00 18.47
N LYS A 13 -7.43 -36.68 18.82
CA LYS A 13 -6.23 -37.16 18.12
C LYS A 13 -5.85 -38.61 18.49
N LYS A 14 -6.57 -39.24 19.42
CA LYS A 14 -6.25 -40.57 19.98
C LYS A 14 -4.78 -40.70 20.43
N LYS A 15 -4.21 -39.60 20.94
CA LYS A 15 -2.82 -39.52 21.40
C LYS A 15 -2.78 -38.76 22.72
N LEU A 16 -2.15 -39.37 23.72
CA LEU A 16 -1.86 -38.74 25.01
C LEU A 16 -0.56 -37.93 24.89
N ASN A 17 -0.42 -36.88 25.70
CA ASN A 17 0.85 -36.16 25.82
C ASN A 17 1.82 -36.90 26.77
N ASN A 18 3.03 -36.37 26.96
CA ASN A 18 4.07 -36.94 27.82
C ASN A 18 3.66 -37.09 29.30
N GLN A 19 2.55 -36.45 29.72
CA GLN A 19 2.00 -36.52 31.08
C GLN A 19 0.79 -37.48 31.18
N GLY A 20 0.50 -38.25 30.12
CA GLY A 20 -0.61 -39.20 30.08
C GLY A 20 -2.00 -38.55 30.01
N VAL A 21 -2.09 -37.26 29.68
CA VAL A 21 -3.36 -36.52 29.59
C VAL A 21 -3.69 -36.16 28.13
N ALA A 22 -4.98 -35.96 27.86
CA ALA A 22 -5.48 -35.51 26.57
C ALA A 22 -6.44 -34.33 26.71
N LEU A 23 -6.50 -33.52 25.66
CA LEU A 23 -7.29 -32.30 25.59
C LEU A 23 -8.79 -32.62 25.42
N VAL A 24 -9.63 -31.90 26.17
CA VAL A 24 -11.06 -31.77 25.91
C VAL A 24 -11.27 -30.61 24.93
N GLN A 25 -12.13 -30.80 23.94
CA GLN A 25 -12.44 -29.81 22.92
C GLN A 25 -13.96 -29.68 22.75
N VAL A 26 -14.43 -28.51 22.34
CA VAL A 26 -15.81 -28.34 21.86
C VAL A 26 -15.81 -28.61 20.35
N GLU A 27 -16.51 -29.65 19.91
CA GLU A 27 -16.83 -29.91 18.50
C GLU A 27 -18.08 -29.11 18.13
N ALA A 28 -17.96 -28.21 17.16
CA ALA A 28 -19.10 -27.58 16.50
C ALA A 28 -19.33 -28.22 15.13
N TYR A 29 -20.58 -28.55 14.85
CA TYR A 29 -21.00 -29.17 13.60
C TYR A 29 -22.06 -28.32 12.90
N LEU A 30 -21.82 -28.05 11.61
CA LEU A 30 -22.72 -27.30 10.74
C LEU A 30 -22.52 -27.79 9.30
N ASN A 31 -23.60 -28.15 8.60
CA ASN A 31 -23.60 -28.51 7.17
C ASN A 31 -22.49 -29.49 6.77
N LYS A 32 -22.42 -30.65 7.46
CA LYS A 32 -21.41 -31.71 7.25
C LYS A 32 -19.96 -31.30 7.52
N LYS A 33 -19.70 -30.09 8.02
CA LYS A 33 -18.37 -29.62 8.43
C LYS A 33 -18.25 -29.65 9.95
N LYS A 34 -17.07 -30.04 10.44
CA LYS A 34 -16.70 -30.07 11.86
C LYS A 34 -15.60 -29.05 12.15
N MET A 35 -15.72 -28.36 13.28
CA MET A 35 -14.69 -27.49 13.80
C MET A 35 -14.49 -27.75 15.30
N TYR A 36 -13.26 -27.54 15.78
CA TYR A 36 -12.89 -27.85 17.16
C TYR A 36 -12.31 -26.62 17.86
N PHE A 37 -12.82 -26.32 19.05
CA PHE A 37 -12.36 -25.26 19.94
C PHE A 37 -11.64 -25.89 21.14
N SER A 38 -10.43 -25.42 21.44
CA SER A 38 -9.66 -25.92 22.58
C SER A 38 -10.19 -25.31 23.88
N THR A 39 -10.58 -26.14 24.84
CA THR A 39 -11.01 -25.68 26.17
C THR A 39 -9.81 -25.43 27.10
N ARG A 40 -8.60 -25.82 26.67
CA ARG A 40 -7.37 -25.88 27.48
C ARG A 40 -7.46 -26.80 28.72
N VAL A 41 -8.51 -27.61 28.83
CA VAL A 41 -8.67 -28.61 29.89
C VAL A 41 -8.07 -29.93 29.43
N TYR A 42 -7.10 -30.43 30.19
CA TYR A 42 -6.42 -31.70 29.94
C TYR A 42 -6.78 -32.71 31.02
N LEU A 43 -7.17 -33.92 30.63
CA LEU A 43 -7.64 -34.97 31.55
C LEU A 43 -6.99 -36.30 31.21
N LYS A 44 -6.85 -37.17 32.21
CA LYS A 44 -6.50 -38.58 31.97
C LYS A 44 -7.71 -39.35 31.44
N PRO A 45 -7.53 -40.47 30.70
CA PRO A 45 -8.64 -41.27 30.17
C PRO A 45 -9.67 -41.71 31.21
N GLU A 46 -9.24 -42.00 32.44
CA GLU A 46 -10.09 -42.46 33.53
C GLU A 46 -10.96 -41.34 34.09
N GLN A 47 -10.57 -40.09 33.84
CA GLN A 47 -11.20 -38.88 34.35
C GLN A 47 -12.27 -38.30 33.42
N TRP A 48 -12.53 -38.96 32.28
CA TRP A 48 -13.54 -38.54 31.33
C TRP A 48 -14.64 -39.59 31.17
N ASP A 49 -15.89 -39.17 31.25
CA ASP A 49 -17.02 -40.02 30.90
C ASP A 49 -17.40 -39.85 29.44
N THR A 50 -17.16 -40.85 28.60
CA THR A 50 -17.49 -40.78 27.17
C THR A 50 -18.99 -40.77 26.88
N ARG A 51 -19.82 -41.39 27.73
CA ARG A 51 -21.28 -41.43 27.54
C ARG A 51 -21.92 -40.11 27.96
N ARG A 52 -21.59 -39.64 29.16
CA ARG A 52 -22.14 -38.42 29.74
C ARG A 52 -21.42 -37.15 29.30
N ARG A 53 -20.21 -37.26 28.73
CA ARG A 53 -19.34 -36.16 28.28
C ARG A 53 -19.02 -35.16 29.39
N ILE A 54 -18.73 -35.70 30.57
CA ILE A 54 -18.40 -34.92 31.78
C ILE A 54 -17.08 -35.43 32.36
N VAL A 55 -16.40 -34.56 33.10
CA VAL A 55 -15.27 -34.91 33.95
C VAL A 55 -15.78 -35.73 35.13
N LYS A 56 -15.11 -36.85 35.41
CA LYS A 56 -15.36 -37.73 36.56
C LYS A 56 -14.04 -38.04 37.26
N ARG A 57 -14.09 -38.51 38.51
CA ARG A 57 -12.92 -39.04 39.25
C ARG A 57 -11.69 -38.09 39.23
N HIS A 58 -11.97 -36.78 39.28
CA HIS A 58 -10.97 -35.72 39.38
C HIS A 58 -11.24 -34.91 40.65
N PRO A 59 -10.23 -34.51 41.45
CA PRO A 59 -10.44 -33.76 42.69
C PRO A 59 -11.26 -32.47 42.52
N ASN A 60 -11.14 -31.84 41.35
CA ASN A 60 -11.89 -30.66 40.95
C ASN A 60 -12.88 -30.94 39.80
N ALA A 61 -13.57 -32.08 39.81
CA ALA A 61 -14.46 -32.47 38.72
C ALA A 61 -15.60 -31.45 38.49
N ASP A 62 -16.21 -30.94 39.56
CA ASP A 62 -17.33 -29.99 39.46
C ASP A 62 -16.89 -28.65 38.89
N GLY A 63 -15.74 -28.12 39.35
CA GLY A 63 -15.17 -26.88 38.81
C GLY A 63 -14.80 -27.00 37.33
N LEU A 64 -14.18 -28.12 36.94
CA LEU A 64 -13.83 -28.35 35.53
C LEU A 64 -15.07 -28.54 34.66
N ASN A 65 -16.09 -29.25 35.13
CA ASN A 65 -17.37 -29.38 34.42
C ASN A 65 -18.02 -28.01 34.22
N ARG A 66 -18.07 -27.17 35.27
CA ARG A 66 -18.58 -25.80 35.19
C ARG A 66 -17.82 -24.97 34.16
N MET A 67 -16.48 -25.01 34.16
CA MET A 67 -15.66 -24.32 33.16
C MET A 67 -15.97 -24.78 31.73
N LEU A 68 -16.17 -26.08 31.51
CA LEU A 68 -16.53 -26.61 30.19
C LEU A 68 -17.92 -26.13 29.75
N TYR A 69 -18.89 -26.13 30.66
CA TYR A 69 -20.24 -25.61 30.39
C TYR A 69 -20.23 -24.11 30.10
N ASP A 70 -19.53 -23.31 30.91
CA ASP A 70 -19.41 -21.87 30.72
C ASP A 70 -18.75 -21.53 29.36
N TYR A 71 -17.76 -22.33 28.94
CA TYR A 71 -17.12 -22.16 27.64
C TYR A 71 -18.06 -22.50 26.47
N VAL A 72 -18.87 -23.55 26.59
CA VAL A 72 -19.92 -23.86 25.60
C VAL A 72 -20.96 -22.74 25.56
N ALA A 73 -21.44 -22.28 26.71
CA ALA A 73 -22.39 -21.17 26.81
C ALA A 73 -21.84 -19.87 26.21
N GLN A 74 -20.54 -19.60 26.36
CA GLN A 74 -19.89 -18.46 25.72
C GLN A 74 -19.93 -18.57 24.18
N ILE A 75 -19.70 -19.76 23.63
CA ILE A 75 -19.77 -20.00 22.18
C ILE A 75 -21.20 -19.81 21.68
N GLU A 76 -22.19 -20.36 22.41
CA GLU A 76 -23.62 -20.20 22.11
C GLU A 76 -24.07 -18.74 22.20
N LYS A 77 -23.58 -17.97 23.17
CA LYS A 77 -23.85 -16.54 23.27
C LYS A 77 -23.35 -15.77 22.04
N VAL A 78 -22.14 -16.08 21.58
CA VAL A 78 -21.56 -15.46 20.37
C VAL A 78 -22.37 -15.86 19.13
N GLU A 79 -22.83 -17.11 19.04
CA GLU A 79 -23.73 -17.55 17.96
C GLU A 79 -25.04 -16.74 17.97
N LEU A 80 -25.64 -16.57 19.14
CA LEU A 80 -26.91 -15.86 19.30
C LEU A 80 -26.78 -14.36 18.96
N GLU A 81 -25.67 -13.72 19.35
CA GLU A 81 -25.34 -12.34 18.96
C GLU A 81 -25.25 -12.19 17.41
N LEU A 82 -24.70 -13.18 16.71
CA LEU A 82 -24.58 -13.17 15.25
C LEU A 82 -25.93 -13.36 14.55
N TRP A 83 -26.81 -14.19 15.12
CA TRP A 83 -28.17 -14.37 14.63
C TRP A 83 -29.00 -13.11 14.79
N GLN A 84 -28.92 -12.44 15.94
CA GLN A 84 -29.61 -11.15 16.17
C GLN A 84 -29.18 -10.07 15.18
N GLN A 85 -27.94 -10.13 14.69
CA GLN A 85 -27.40 -9.20 13.68
C GLN A 85 -27.76 -9.59 12.23
N GLY A 86 -28.50 -10.68 12.02
CA GLY A 86 -28.92 -11.17 10.71
C GLY A 86 -27.76 -11.66 9.82
N GLN A 87 -26.67 -12.17 10.41
CA GLN A 87 -25.53 -12.68 9.66
C GLN A 87 -25.67 -14.19 9.40
N ARG A 88 -25.25 -14.66 8.22
CA ARG A 88 -25.11 -16.10 7.94
C ARG A 88 -23.86 -16.64 8.65
N ILE A 89 -24.04 -17.58 9.58
CA ILE A 89 -22.92 -18.13 10.35
C ILE A 89 -22.16 -19.17 9.53
N CYS A 90 -20.83 -19.06 9.49
CA CYS A 90 -19.96 -20.16 9.12
C CYS A 90 -19.01 -20.51 10.27
N LEU A 91 -18.67 -21.79 10.42
CA LEU A 91 -17.83 -22.27 11.53
C LEU A 91 -16.47 -21.55 11.60
N HIS A 92 -15.91 -21.15 10.45
CA HIS A 92 -14.63 -20.43 10.38
C HIS A 92 -14.72 -19.02 10.97
N SER A 93 -15.79 -18.28 10.66
CA SER A 93 -16.06 -16.96 11.26
C SER A 93 -16.20 -17.07 12.78
N LEU A 94 -16.90 -18.09 13.28
CA LEU A 94 -17.10 -18.32 14.72
C LEU A 94 -15.76 -18.47 15.47
N LYS A 95 -14.80 -19.23 14.92
CA LYS A 95 -13.46 -19.41 15.52
C LYS A 95 -12.59 -18.18 15.50
N HIS A 96 -12.63 -17.42 14.41
CA HIS A 96 -11.88 -16.18 14.35
C HIS A 96 -12.43 -15.16 15.35
N LEU A 97 -13.76 -15.04 15.44
CA LEU A 97 -14.44 -14.14 16.37
C LEU A 97 -14.12 -14.48 17.82
N LEU A 98 -14.21 -15.75 18.22
CA LEU A 98 -13.91 -16.19 19.60
C LEU A 98 -12.49 -15.82 20.09
N ALA A 99 -11.52 -15.63 19.18
CA ALA A 99 -10.15 -15.24 19.52
C ALA A 99 -9.95 -13.73 19.76
N ILE A 100 -10.94 -12.89 19.47
CA ILE A 100 -10.84 -11.42 19.54
C ILE A 100 -11.61 -10.89 20.75
N PRO A 101 -11.10 -9.90 21.51
CA PRO A 101 -11.86 -9.24 22.59
C PRO A 101 -13.17 -8.62 22.11
N GLN A 102 -14.25 -8.66 22.91
CA GLN A 102 -15.59 -8.22 22.50
C GLN A 102 -15.64 -6.76 22.00
N GLU A 103 -14.91 -5.81 22.60
CA GLU A 103 -14.86 -4.42 22.08
C GLU A 103 -14.23 -4.32 20.69
N ALA A 104 -13.20 -5.13 20.42
CA ALA A 104 -12.51 -5.15 19.13
C ALA A 104 -13.31 -5.87 18.02
N ARG A 105 -14.34 -6.68 18.39
CA ARG A 105 -15.28 -7.30 17.44
C ARG A 105 -16.28 -6.31 16.87
N LYS A 106 -16.57 -5.21 17.58
CA LYS A 106 -17.61 -4.25 17.17
C LYS A 106 -17.06 -3.04 16.42
N SER A 107 -15.82 -2.62 16.69
CA SER A 107 -15.23 -1.42 16.09
C SER A 107 -14.43 -1.69 14.81
N PHE A 108 -14.92 -1.20 13.67
CA PHE A 108 -14.20 -1.20 12.40
C PHE A 108 -12.90 -0.40 12.46
N LEU A 109 -12.87 0.72 13.21
CA LEU A 109 -11.68 1.55 13.35
C LEU A 109 -10.54 0.79 14.05
N ALA A 110 -10.84 0.07 15.15
CA ALA A 110 -9.85 -0.74 15.84
C ALA A 110 -9.30 -1.85 14.94
N PHE A 111 -10.19 -2.51 14.18
CA PHE A 111 -9.82 -3.48 13.17
C PHE A 111 -8.91 -2.87 12.09
N TYR A 112 -9.31 -1.74 11.50
CA TYR A 112 -8.55 -1.06 10.46
C TYR A 112 -7.12 -0.78 10.92
N LYS A 113 -6.96 -0.16 12.10
CA LYS A 113 -5.63 0.20 12.64
C LYS A 113 -4.74 -1.04 12.82
N LYS A 114 -5.29 -2.09 13.44
CA LYS A 114 -4.58 -3.36 13.66
C LYS A 114 -4.14 -4.01 12.33
N GLU A 115 -4.99 -3.97 11.31
CA GLU A 115 -4.66 -4.53 9.99
C GLU A 115 -3.60 -3.70 9.24
N VAL A 116 -3.51 -2.39 9.48
CA VAL A 116 -2.42 -1.57 8.92
C VAL A 116 -1.10 -1.93 9.58
N GLU A 117 -1.07 -1.98 10.91
CA GLU A 117 0.14 -2.23 11.72
C GLU A 117 0.72 -3.63 11.48
N ASN A 118 -0.14 -4.65 11.32
CA ASN A 118 0.28 -6.02 11.05
C ASN A 118 0.56 -6.32 9.57
N SER A 119 0.43 -5.32 8.68
CA SER A 119 0.61 -5.55 7.24
C SER A 119 2.10 -5.55 6.84
N SER A 120 2.46 -6.38 5.86
CA SER A 120 3.78 -6.40 5.22
C SER A 120 4.04 -5.22 4.26
N LEU A 121 3.24 -4.14 4.36
CA LEU A 121 3.39 -2.95 3.55
C LEU A 121 4.64 -2.16 3.94
N ARG A 122 5.25 -1.47 2.98
CA ARG A 122 6.33 -0.51 3.26
C ARG A 122 5.84 0.55 4.25
N VAL A 123 6.72 1.01 5.14
CA VAL A 123 6.40 2.00 6.19
C VAL A 123 5.73 3.26 5.62
N SER A 124 6.19 3.77 4.48
CA SER A 124 5.57 4.93 3.82
C SER A 124 4.15 4.65 3.33
N THR A 125 3.87 3.43 2.88
CA THR A 125 2.52 2.98 2.50
C THR A 125 1.64 2.81 3.74
N GLN A 126 2.15 2.23 4.82
CA GLN A 126 1.41 2.13 6.09
C GLN A 126 1.01 3.52 6.61
N ARG A 127 1.93 4.49 6.62
CA ARG A 127 1.64 5.89 6.99
C ARG A 127 0.49 6.48 6.16
N ASN A 128 0.50 6.27 4.84
CA ASN A 128 -0.59 6.70 3.96
C ASN A 128 -1.95 6.08 4.32
N HIS A 129 -1.96 4.83 4.75
CA HIS A 129 -3.18 4.14 5.18
C HIS A 129 -3.66 4.64 6.55
N LEU A 130 -2.73 4.94 7.47
CA LEU A 130 -3.01 5.56 8.76
C LEU A 130 -3.56 6.98 8.60
N THR A 131 -3.16 7.72 7.57
CA THR A 131 -3.79 9.01 7.24
C THR A 131 -5.28 8.84 6.96
N THR A 132 -5.68 7.85 6.16
CA THR A 132 -7.11 7.56 5.93
C THR A 132 -7.81 7.18 7.24
N TYR A 133 -7.18 6.35 8.08
CA TYR A 133 -7.72 5.98 9.39
C TYR A 133 -7.99 7.21 10.27
N ASN A 134 -7.06 8.15 10.33
CA ASN A 134 -7.22 9.38 11.12
C ASN A 134 -8.36 10.26 10.59
N ILE A 135 -8.52 10.33 9.27
CA ILE A 135 -9.64 11.06 8.65
C ILE A 135 -10.98 10.38 8.97
N LEU A 136 -11.07 9.05 8.88
CA LEU A 136 -12.26 8.30 9.28
C LEU A 136 -12.60 8.51 10.76
N LYS A 137 -11.58 8.52 11.63
CA LYS A 137 -11.75 8.76 13.07
C LYS A 137 -12.26 10.18 13.35
N ARG A 138 -11.85 11.18 12.56
CA ARG A 138 -12.35 12.56 12.66
C ARG A 138 -13.79 12.66 12.17
N TYR A 139 -14.12 11.96 11.09
CA TYR A 139 -15.49 11.90 10.55
C TYR A 139 -16.47 11.26 11.54
N LYS A 140 -16.12 10.09 12.10
CA LYS A 140 -16.95 9.41 13.09
C LYS A 140 -16.07 8.70 14.13
N ARG A 141 -16.22 9.05 15.41
CA ARG A 141 -15.38 8.52 16.52
C ARG A 141 -15.52 7.01 16.69
N TYR A 142 -16.71 6.46 16.41
CA TYR A 142 -17.01 5.04 16.48
C TYR A 142 -17.73 4.60 15.20
N ILE A 143 -17.21 3.55 14.57
CA ILE A 143 -17.78 2.97 13.35
C ILE A 143 -17.93 1.48 13.60
N SER A 144 -19.16 0.98 13.56
CA SER A 144 -19.43 -0.44 13.58
C SER A 144 -19.27 -1.05 12.18
N PHE A 145 -19.09 -2.37 12.08
CA PHE A 145 -19.12 -3.05 10.78
C PHE A 145 -20.48 -2.94 10.07
N ALA A 146 -21.57 -2.82 10.82
CA ALA A 146 -22.92 -2.64 10.27
C ALA A 146 -23.16 -1.22 9.74
N ASP A 147 -22.43 -0.23 10.25
CA ASP A 147 -22.54 1.17 9.80
C ASP A 147 -22.03 1.37 8.38
N ILE A 148 -21.24 0.42 7.84
CA ILE A 148 -20.59 0.55 6.54
C ILE A 148 -21.57 0.15 5.44
N THR A 149 -22.48 1.08 5.14
CA THR A 149 -23.48 0.98 4.07
C THR A 149 -23.10 1.84 2.86
N PHE A 150 -23.88 1.75 1.78
CA PHE A 150 -23.74 2.68 0.65
C PHE A 150 -23.87 4.15 1.09
N ASP A 151 -24.85 4.45 1.94
CA ASP A 151 -25.09 5.81 2.45
C ASP A 151 -23.93 6.33 3.29
N PHE A 152 -23.27 5.44 4.06
CA PHE A 152 -22.06 5.78 4.78
C PHE A 152 -20.93 6.19 3.83
N LEU A 153 -20.71 5.45 2.74
CA LEU A 153 -19.68 5.79 1.75
C LEU A 153 -19.96 7.13 1.07
N THR A 154 -21.22 7.36 0.69
CA THR A 154 -21.66 8.61 0.05
C THR A 154 -21.53 9.80 1.01
N SER A 155 -21.94 9.63 2.27
CA SER A 155 -21.80 10.67 3.30
C SER A 155 -20.34 10.97 3.62
N PHE A 156 -19.49 9.95 3.65
CA PHE A 156 -18.05 10.12 3.84
C PHE A 156 -17.38 10.82 2.65
N ASP A 157 -17.77 10.51 1.41
CA ASP A 157 -17.31 11.24 0.21
C ASP A 157 -17.68 12.73 0.30
N HIS A 158 -18.94 13.05 0.62
CA HIS A 158 -19.39 14.42 0.81
C HIS A 158 -18.61 15.15 1.91
N TYR A 159 -18.33 14.48 3.03
CA TYR A 159 -17.47 15.02 4.08
C TYR A 159 -16.06 15.36 3.56
N LEU A 160 -15.46 14.48 2.75
CA LEU A 160 -14.14 14.78 2.17
C LEU A 160 -14.20 15.97 1.18
N ARG A 161 -15.31 16.14 0.47
CA ARG A 161 -15.52 17.32 -0.40
C ARG A 161 -15.68 18.60 0.41
N SER A 162 -16.43 18.58 1.51
CA SER A 162 -16.59 19.76 2.38
C SER A 162 -15.26 20.18 3.02
N GLU A 163 -14.39 19.21 3.30
CA GLU A 163 -13.00 19.44 3.76
C GLU A 163 -12.05 19.90 2.62
N ARG A 164 -12.57 20.17 1.42
CA ARG A 164 -11.85 20.63 0.22
C ARG A 164 -10.76 19.69 -0.28
N TYR A 165 -10.91 18.37 -0.05
CA TYR A 165 -9.99 17.41 -0.67
C TYR A 165 -10.22 17.31 -2.19
N HIS A 166 -9.13 17.27 -2.95
CA HIS A 166 -9.19 17.02 -4.40
C HIS A 166 -9.73 15.62 -4.73
N ILE A 167 -10.40 15.49 -5.88
CA ILE A 167 -11.09 14.26 -6.31
C ILE A 167 -10.18 13.02 -6.26
N ASN A 168 -8.94 13.14 -6.74
CA ASN A 168 -8.00 12.01 -6.72
C ASN A 168 -7.51 11.65 -5.29
N THR A 169 -7.48 12.63 -4.39
CA THR A 169 -7.19 12.40 -2.96
C THR A 169 -8.36 11.68 -2.28
N ILE A 170 -9.60 12.09 -2.58
CA ILE A 170 -10.82 11.38 -2.14
C ILE A 170 -10.77 9.93 -2.65
N ALA A 171 -10.50 9.74 -3.93
CA ALA A 171 -10.39 8.42 -4.54
C ALA A 171 -9.36 7.52 -3.84
N LYS A 172 -8.21 8.08 -3.45
CA LYS A 172 -7.18 7.37 -2.68
C LYS A 172 -7.73 6.91 -1.33
N HIS A 173 -8.39 7.79 -0.57
CA HIS A 173 -8.98 7.43 0.71
C HIS A 173 -10.07 6.37 0.57
N MET A 174 -10.93 6.49 -0.45
CA MET A 174 -11.96 5.49 -0.76
C MET A 174 -11.37 4.14 -1.15
N LYS A 175 -10.26 4.10 -1.90
CA LYS A 175 -9.53 2.85 -2.21
C LYS A 175 -8.95 2.19 -0.96
N HIS A 176 -8.41 2.98 -0.03
CA HIS A 176 -7.93 2.45 1.25
C HIS A 176 -9.09 1.87 2.08
N LEU A 177 -10.20 2.61 2.21
CA LEU A 177 -11.39 2.13 2.92
C LEU A 177 -11.92 0.82 2.30
N LYS A 178 -12.08 0.78 0.97
CA LYS A 178 -12.48 -0.41 0.20
C LYS A 178 -11.58 -1.61 0.52
N ARG A 179 -10.27 -1.42 0.57
CA ARG A 179 -9.32 -2.49 0.91
C ARG A 179 -9.64 -3.12 2.27
N TYR A 180 -9.81 -2.32 3.32
CA TYR A 180 -10.02 -2.88 4.67
C TYR A 180 -11.42 -3.45 4.86
N ILE A 181 -12.43 -2.97 4.13
CA ILE A 181 -13.74 -3.64 4.07
C ILE A 181 -13.60 -5.03 3.43
N ASN A 182 -12.83 -5.17 2.35
CA ASN A 182 -12.57 -6.47 1.74
C ASN A 182 -11.82 -7.41 2.69
N VAL A 183 -10.84 -6.90 3.45
CA VAL A 183 -10.16 -7.70 4.48
C VAL A 183 -11.13 -8.11 5.59
N ALA A 184 -12.04 -7.22 6.01
CA ALA A 184 -13.06 -7.53 7.02
C ALA A 184 -14.01 -8.65 6.54
N ILE A 185 -14.47 -8.60 5.28
CA ILE A 185 -15.29 -9.65 4.66
C ILE A 185 -14.52 -10.98 4.62
N ASN A 186 -13.28 -10.97 4.13
CA ASN A 186 -12.44 -12.17 4.04
C ASN A 186 -12.16 -12.83 5.40
N LYS A 187 -12.09 -12.03 6.47
CA LYS A 187 -11.92 -12.51 7.85
C LYS A 187 -13.25 -12.80 8.57
N GLY A 188 -14.38 -12.68 7.88
CA GLY A 188 -15.71 -13.03 8.40
C GLY A 188 -16.33 -12.02 9.36
N TYR A 189 -15.86 -10.77 9.40
CA TYR A 189 -16.48 -9.70 10.21
C TYR A 189 -17.70 -9.08 9.52
N MET A 190 -17.79 -9.21 8.20
CA MET A 190 -18.87 -8.66 7.38
C MET A 190 -19.37 -9.72 6.39
N ASP A 191 -20.67 -9.73 6.15
CA ASP A 191 -21.28 -10.52 5.08
C ASP A 191 -20.95 -9.88 3.72
N VAL A 192 -20.55 -10.70 2.75
CA VAL A 192 -20.31 -10.28 1.36
C VAL A 192 -21.54 -9.64 0.71
N GLN A 193 -22.75 -10.01 1.13
CA GLN A 193 -23.99 -9.41 0.62
C GLN A 193 -24.16 -7.95 1.07
N ARG A 194 -23.51 -7.53 2.16
CA ARG A 194 -23.51 -6.16 2.68
C ARG A 194 -22.36 -5.31 2.12
N TYR A 195 -21.73 -5.74 1.03
CA TYR A 195 -20.59 -5.04 0.47
C TYR A 195 -20.97 -3.68 -0.15
N ALA A 196 -20.71 -2.60 0.59
CA ALA A 196 -21.09 -1.22 0.23
C ALA A 196 -20.49 -0.71 -1.09
N PHE A 197 -19.29 -1.19 -1.48
CA PHE A 197 -18.62 -0.79 -2.73
C PHE A 197 -19.16 -1.51 -3.97
N ARG A 198 -20.23 -2.32 -3.85
CA ARG A 198 -20.91 -2.92 -5.02
C ARG A 198 -21.62 -1.85 -5.86
N GLN A 199 -22.26 -0.89 -5.21
CA GLN A 199 -23.03 0.19 -5.88
C GLN A 199 -22.26 1.51 -5.94
N TYR A 200 -21.27 1.71 -5.05
CA TYR A 200 -20.47 2.93 -5.03
C TYR A 200 -19.28 2.87 -6.02
N LYS A 201 -19.23 3.82 -6.96
CA LYS A 201 -18.13 3.97 -7.93
C LYS A 201 -17.15 5.06 -7.48
N ILE A 202 -15.89 4.68 -7.29
CA ILE A 202 -14.81 5.62 -6.96
C ILE A 202 -14.47 6.43 -8.22
N LYS A 203 -14.73 7.73 -8.18
CA LYS A 203 -14.40 8.66 -9.28
C LYS A 203 -12.93 9.08 -9.22
N THR A 204 -12.26 9.16 -10.37
CA THR A 204 -10.91 9.71 -10.53
C THR A 204 -10.89 10.63 -11.73
N VAL A 205 -10.05 11.66 -11.70
CA VAL A 205 -9.78 12.54 -12.85
C VAL A 205 -8.37 12.24 -13.32
N GLU A 206 -8.15 12.29 -14.63
CA GLU A 206 -6.82 12.14 -15.21
C GLU A 206 -5.90 13.27 -14.70
N ALA A 207 -4.69 12.90 -14.30
CA ALA A 207 -3.73 13.87 -13.79
C ALA A 207 -2.80 14.28 -14.93
N HIS A 208 -2.75 15.57 -15.26
CA HIS A 208 -1.76 16.07 -16.20
C HIS A 208 -0.38 16.07 -15.55
N HIS A 209 0.58 15.45 -16.24
CA HIS A 209 1.96 15.39 -15.80
C HIS A 209 2.69 16.68 -16.20
N THR A 210 3.17 17.43 -15.21
CA THR A 210 4.03 18.60 -15.46
C THR A 210 5.41 18.13 -15.90
N HIS A 211 5.88 18.67 -17.03
CA HIS A 211 7.25 18.55 -17.55
C HIS A 211 7.77 19.94 -17.95
N LEU A 212 9.09 20.08 -18.05
CA LEU A 212 9.74 21.27 -18.59
C LEU A 212 9.84 21.16 -20.12
N SER A 213 9.54 22.26 -20.80
CA SER A 213 9.88 22.46 -22.21
C SER A 213 11.41 22.57 -22.39
N PRO A 214 11.94 22.40 -23.61
CA PRO A 214 13.36 22.64 -23.90
C PRO A 214 13.83 24.03 -23.43
N GLU A 215 13.03 25.07 -23.68
CA GLU A 215 13.36 26.46 -23.33
C GLU A 215 13.38 26.66 -21.81
N GLU A 216 12.40 26.10 -21.08
CA GLU A 216 12.39 26.16 -19.61
C GLU A 216 13.52 25.33 -18.98
N LEU A 217 13.93 24.23 -19.61
CA LEU A 217 15.08 23.44 -19.16
C LEU A 217 16.37 24.23 -19.34
N GLU A 218 16.56 24.85 -20.50
CA GLU A 218 17.70 25.73 -20.79
C GLU A 218 17.75 26.94 -19.85
N GLN A 219 16.61 27.56 -19.55
CA GLN A 219 16.52 28.63 -18.53
C GLN A 219 17.08 28.15 -17.18
N LEU A 220 16.75 26.92 -16.76
CA LEU A 220 17.25 26.37 -15.50
C LEU A 220 18.73 25.97 -15.57
N GLU A 221 19.21 25.50 -16.73
CA GLU A 221 20.63 25.24 -16.98
C GLU A 221 21.45 26.52 -16.79
N ASN A 222 21.02 27.61 -17.42
CA ASN A 222 21.69 28.90 -17.43
C ASN A 222 21.47 29.74 -16.16
N TYR A 223 20.53 29.35 -15.30
CA TYR A 223 20.32 30.04 -14.03
C TYR A 223 21.42 29.71 -13.01
N PHE A 224 22.14 30.72 -12.55
CA PHE A 224 23.13 30.61 -11.47
C PHE A 224 22.57 31.19 -10.17
N PRO A 225 22.38 30.38 -9.11
CA PRO A 225 21.91 30.90 -7.83
C PRO A 225 22.87 31.93 -7.26
N GLU A 226 22.33 33.08 -6.84
CA GLU A 226 23.05 34.11 -6.06
C GLU A 226 23.65 33.54 -4.76
N GLU A 227 24.62 34.25 -4.14
CA GLU A 227 25.28 33.81 -2.91
C GLU A 227 24.31 33.44 -1.78
N LYS A 228 23.27 34.26 -1.58
CA LYS A 228 22.20 34.02 -0.60
C LYS A 228 21.42 32.72 -0.84
N HIS A 229 21.52 32.16 -2.04
CA HIS A 229 20.84 30.94 -2.50
C HIS A 229 21.82 29.84 -2.94
N ILE A 230 23.10 29.92 -2.55
CA ILE A 230 24.13 28.97 -2.98
C ILE A 230 23.78 27.51 -2.67
N ARG A 231 23.03 27.28 -1.59
CA ARG A 231 22.53 25.96 -1.17
C ARG A 231 21.63 25.30 -2.23
N LEU A 232 20.95 26.09 -3.06
CA LEU A 232 20.07 25.60 -4.12
C LEU A 232 20.83 25.01 -5.31
N ARG A 233 22.13 25.33 -5.48
CA ARG A 233 22.95 24.84 -6.60
C ARG A 233 22.92 23.32 -6.70
N ARG A 234 23.12 22.65 -5.57
CA ARG A 234 23.13 21.19 -5.51
C ARG A 234 21.76 20.58 -5.86
N THR A 235 20.68 21.22 -5.42
CA THR A 235 19.32 20.81 -5.78
C THR A 235 19.02 21.02 -7.25
N LYS A 236 19.49 22.13 -7.84
CA LYS A 236 19.41 22.41 -9.27
C LYS A 236 20.15 21.34 -10.08
N ASP A 237 21.40 21.08 -9.73
CA ASP A 237 22.26 20.12 -10.44
C ASP A 237 21.72 18.69 -10.33
N ALA A 238 21.25 18.27 -9.16
CA ALA A 238 20.61 16.96 -9.00
C ALA A 238 19.30 16.83 -9.80
N PHE A 239 18.50 17.90 -9.87
CA PHE A 239 17.28 17.93 -10.67
C PHE A 239 17.58 17.86 -12.17
N LEU A 240 18.54 18.65 -12.66
CA LEU A 240 18.98 18.62 -14.05
C LEU A 240 19.55 17.24 -14.42
N PHE A 241 20.39 16.66 -13.56
CA PHE A 241 20.89 15.30 -13.75
C PHE A 241 19.75 14.29 -13.91
N CYS A 242 18.70 14.41 -13.09
CA CYS A 242 17.52 13.55 -13.22
C CYS A 242 16.65 13.86 -14.44
N CYS A 243 16.71 15.08 -15.00
CA CYS A 243 16.09 15.41 -16.29
C CYS A 243 16.79 14.69 -17.45
N TYR A 244 18.10 14.45 -17.35
CA TYR A 244 18.87 13.75 -18.38
C TYR A 244 18.91 12.24 -18.19
N ALA A 245 18.92 11.75 -16.95
CA ALA A 245 18.98 10.33 -16.63
C ALA A 245 17.60 9.69 -16.31
N GLY A 246 16.53 10.48 -16.23
CA GLY A 246 15.17 9.95 -16.02
C GLY A 246 14.92 9.31 -14.65
N LEU A 247 15.65 9.70 -13.62
CA LEU A 247 15.63 9.03 -12.32
C LEU A 247 14.48 9.50 -11.42
N ARG A 248 14.03 8.61 -10.52
CA ARG A 248 13.17 9.03 -9.39
C ARG A 248 14.05 9.57 -8.27
N TYR A 249 13.50 10.46 -7.45
CA TYR A 249 14.15 10.93 -6.22
C TYR A 249 14.74 9.80 -5.38
N SER A 250 13.96 8.74 -5.12
CA SER A 250 14.42 7.62 -4.30
C SER A 250 15.56 6.82 -4.94
N ASP A 251 15.57 6.76 -6.27
CA ASP A 251 16.61 6.06 -7.02
C ASP A 251 17.90 6.91 -6.98
N PHE A 252 17.80 8.22 -7.26
CA PHE A 252 18.92 9.17 -7.20
C PHE A 252 19.62 9.18 -5.83
N VAL A 253 18.86 9.30 -4.73
CA VAL A 253 19.47 9.34 -3.38
C VAL A 253 20.01 8.00 -2.88
N SER A 254 19.75 6.91 -3.62
CA SER A 254 20.32 5.60 -3.35
C SER A 254 21.57 5.30 -4.17
N LEU A 255 21.90 6.17 -5.14
CA LEU A 255 23.09 6.02 -5.96
C LEU A 255 24.36 6.23 -5.14
N LYS A 256 25.40 5.56 -5.61
CA LYS A 256 26.78 5.69 -5.15
C LYS A 256 27.70 5.80 -6.35
N GLN A 257 28.95 6.19 -6.11
CA GLN A 257 29.98 6.25 -7.14
C GLN A 257 30.12 4.92 -7.88
N GLU A 258 30.00 3.79 -7.19
CA GLU A 258 30.10 2.45 -7.79
C GLU A 258 28.98 2.13 -8.81
N ASN A 259 27.91 2.93 -8.86
CA ASN A 259 26.87 2.79 -9.88
C ASN A 259 27.28 3.40 -11.23
N LEU A 260 28.35 4.20 -11.27
CA LEU A 260 28.94 4.71 -12.51
C LEU A 260 30.02 3.73 -12.95
N VAL A 261 29.80 3.07 -14.08
CA VAL A 261 30.63 2.00 -14.60
C VAL A 261 31.07 2.35 -16.01
N GLU A 262 32.37 2.23 -16.28
CA GLU A 262 32.90 2.31 -17.63
C GLU A 262 32.64 0.98 -18.36
N LEU A 263 31.86 1.03 -19.44
CA LEU A 263 31.59 -0.12 -20.31
C LEU A 263 31.83 0.30 -21.75
N TYR A 264 32.60 -0.50 -22.48
CA TYR A 264 32.95 -0.25 -23.88
C TYR A 264 33.67 1.09 -24.12
N GLY A 265 34.33 1.64 -23.09
CA GLY A 265 35.03 2.93 -23.16
C GLY A 265 34.18 4.15 -22.83
N ASP A 266 32.90 3.94 -22.46
CA ASP A 266 31.97 5.01 -22.12
C ASP A 266 31.36 4.82 -20.72
N THR A 267 30.91 5.93 -20.10
CA THR A 267 30.29 5.93 -18.78
C THR A 267 28.81 5.51 -18.82
N TRP A 268 28.47 4.47 -18.07
CA TRP A 268 27.11 3.98 -17.84
C TRP A 268 26.68 4.16 -16.39
N LEU A 269 25.40 4.47 -16.18
CA LEU A 269 24.76 4.43 -14.87
C LEU A 269 23.97 3.12 -14.73
N ILE A 270 24.37 2.27 -13.77
CA ILE A 270 23.77 0.96 -13.52
C ILE A 270 23.32 0.87 -12.07
N PHE A 271 22.02 0.63 -11.85
CA PHE A 271 21.45 0.51 -10.51
C PHE A 271 20.17 -0.32 -10.51
N GLN A 272 19.78 -0.81 -9.33
CA GLN A 272 18.49 -1.46 -9.13
C GLN A 272 17.46 -0.46 -8.57
N SER A 273 16.33 -0.26 -9.27
CA SER A 273 15.33 0.71 -8.80
C SER A 273 14.75 0.33 -7.43
N VAL A 274 14.68 1.32 -6.54
CA VAL A 274 14.14 1.17 -5.17
C VAL A 274 12.66 0.76 -5.19
N LYS A 275 11.89 1.29 -6.14
CA LYS A 275 10.44 1.02 -6.24
C LYS A 275 10.14 -0.29 -6.96
N THR A 276 10.70 -0.48 -8.16
CA THR A 276 10.31 -1.59 -9.05
C THR A 276 11.18 -2.83 -8.91
N LYS A 277 12.38 -2.70 -8.32
CA LYS A 277 13.41 -3.74 -8.17
C LYS A 277 13.99 -4.28 -9.49
N VAL A 278 13.75 -3.56 -10.57
CA VAL A 278 14.31 -3.83 -11.90
C VAL A 278 15.69 -3.20 -11.97
N GLU A 279 16.66 -3.91 -12.55
CA GLU A 279 17.96 -3.35 -12.92
C GLU A 279 17.79 -2.41 -14.12
N ILE A 280 18.34 -1.22 -14.00
CA ILE A 280 18.28 -0.17 -15.02
C ILE A 280 19.73 0.14 -15.41
N ARG A 281 19.97 0.21 -16.72
CA ARG A 281 21.28 0.52 -17.32
C ARG A 281 21.09 1.71 -18.27
N ILE A 282 21.81 2.78 -18.03
CA ILE A 282 21.64 4.05 -18.75
C ILE A 282 22.99 4.47 -19.34
N PRO A 283 23.14 4.50 -20.67
CA PRO A 283 24.34 5.04 -21.32
C PRO A 283 24.31 6.57 -21.24
N LEU A 284 24.96 7.16 -20.23
CA LEU A 284 24.85 8.60 -19.98
C LEU A 284 25.42 9.44 -21.12
N TYR A 285 26.45 8.94 -21.81
CA TYR A 285 27.10 9.60 -22.94
C TYR A 285 26.17 9.79 -24.16
N LEU A 286 25.22 8.87 -24.39
CA LEU A 286 24.25 8.97 -25.51
C LEU A 286 23.08 9.91 -25.19
N LEU A 287 22.84 10.22 -23.91
CA LEU A 287 21.68 10.99 -23.50
C LEU A 287 21.99 12.48 -23.46
N PHE A 288 21.29 13.24 -24.30
CA PHE A 288 21.32 14.71 -24.31
C PHE A 288 22.76 15.24 -24.36
N GLU A 289 23.55 14.73 -25.31
CA GLU A 289 24.94 15.16 -25.55
C GLU A 289 25.85 15.04 -24.32
N GLY A 290 25.55 14.10 -23.42
CA GLY A 290 26.37 13.87 -22.22
C GLY A 290 26.23 14.96 -21.16
N LYS A 291 25.21 15.83 -21.22
CA LYS A 291 24.99 16.88 -20.21
C LYS A 291 24.96 16.35 -18.77
N ALA A 292 24.48 15.12 -18.56
CA ALA A 292 24.53 14.46 -17.26
C ALA A 292 25.98 14.26 -16.75
N LEU A 293 26.91 13.93 -17.64
CA LEU A 293 28.33 13.74 -17.33
C LEU A 293 28.99 15.06 -16.92
N ASP A 294 28.63 16.17 -17.56
CA ASP A 294 29.17 17.49 -17.19
C ASP A 294 28.72 17.92 -15.78
N ILE A 295 27.53 17.50 -15.35
CA ILE A 295 27.12 17.65 -13.96
C ILE A 295 28.01 16.78 -13.06
N LEU A 296 28.23 15.52 -13.40
CA LEU A 296 29.05 14.62 -12.58
C LEU A 296 30.50 15.09 -12.44
N LYS A 297 31.11 15.64 -13.50
CA LYS A 297 32.47 16.21 -13.46
C LYS A 297 32.62 17.28 -12.36
N ARG A 298 31.61 18.12 -12.16
CA ARG A 298 31.59 19.16 -11.10
C ARG A 298 31.62 18.58 -9.68
N TYR A 299 31.26 17.30 -9.53
CA TYR A 299 31.20 16.57 -8.25
C TYR A 299 32.14 15.37 -8.20
N GLN A 300 33.14 15.27 -9.09
CA GLN A 300 33.99 14.07 -9.22
C GLN A 300 34.66 13.64 -7.89
N ASN A 301 35.03 14.59 -7.04
CA ASN A 301 35.67 14.34 -5.75
C ASN A 301 34.66 14.11 -4.60
N SER A 302 33.36 14.20 -4.87
CA SER A 302 32.29 14.19 -3.87
C SER A 302 30.99 13.57 -4.39
N LEU A 303 31.06 12.61 -5.32
CA LEU A 303 29.88 11.97 -5.93
C LEU A 303 28.93 11.35 -4.91
N ASN A 304 29.47 10.64 -3.92
CA ASN A 304 28.69 10.07 -2.84
C ASN A 304 28.02 11.14 -1.97
N ASP A 305 28.64 12.31 -1.81
CA ASP A 305 27.95 13.45 -1.20
C ASP A 305 26.86 13.94 -2.14
N PHE A 306 27.15 14.22 -3.42
CA PHE A 306 26.20 14.74 -4.42
C PHE A 306 24.85 13.99 -4.41
N PHE A 307 24.87 12.66 -4.39
CA PHE A 307 23.65 11.84 -4.37
C PHE A 307 22.83 11.98 -3.06
N ARG A 308 23.41 12.41 -1.94
CA ARG A 308 22.72 12.49 -0.63
C ARG A 308 21.87 13.74 -0.42
N LEU A 309 20.69 13.82 -1.01
CA LEU A 309 19.81 14.98 -0.82
C LEU A 309 19.04 14.98 0.51
N ARG A 310 18.59 16.15 0.93
CA ARG A 310 17.55 16.32 1.96
C ARG A 310 16.27 15.63 1.51
N ASP A 311 15.36 15.36 2.45
CA ASP A 311 14.11 14.68 2.14
C ASP A 311 13.33 15.36 1.00
N ASN A 312 12.61 14.54 0.24
CA ASN A 312 11.90 14.97 -0.97
C ASN A 312 10.97 16.16 -0.72
N SER A 313 10.38 16.32 0.47
CA SER A 313 9.51 17.46 0.77
C SER A 313 10.30 18.76 0.77
N ASN A 314 11.46 18.78 1.43
CA ASN A 314 12.33 19.94 1.46
C ASN A 314 12.93 20.25 0.09
N ILE A 315 13.36 19.24 -0.66
CA ILE A 315 13.84 19.42 -2.04
C ILE A 315 12.74 20.00 -2.95
N ASN A 316 11.49 19.57 -2.81
CA ASN A 316 10.39 20.15 -3.58
C ASN A 316 10.11 21.62 -3.24
N LYS A 317 10.36 22.06 -2.00
CA LYS A 317 10.26 23.49 -1.63
C LYS A 317 11.39 24.29 -2.28
N GLU A 318 12.60 23.76 -2.31
CA GLU A 318 13.73 24.37 -3.00
C GLU A 318 13.50 24.46 -4.51
N LEU A 319 12.96 23.41 -5.13
CA LEU A 319 12.61 23.42 -6.55
C LEU A 319 11.51 24.43 -6.88
N LEU A 320 10.55 24.63 -5.97
CA LEU A 320 9.55 25.69 -6.10
C LEU A 320 10.20 27.08 -6.02
N LEU A 321 11.21 27.27 -5.18
CA LEU A 321 11.95 28.53 -5.12
C LEU A 321 12.81 28.72 -6.38
N LEU A 322 13.54 27.70 -6.80
CA LEU A 322 14.37 27.71 -8.02
C LEU A 322 13.56 28.04 -9.26
N SER A 323 12.39 27.41 -9.45
CA SER A 323 11.52 27.72 -10.60
C SER A 323 11.08 29.18 -10.61
N LYS A 324 10.70 29.74 -9.47
CA LYS A 324 10.36 31.17 -9.36
C LYS A 324 11.54 32.08 -9.71
N LEU A 325 12.72 31.78 -9.18
CA LEU A 325 13.93 32.57 -9.40
C LEU A 325 14.42 32.48 -10.86
N ALA A 326 14.24 31.33 -11.51
CA ALA A 326 14.57 31.11 -12.91
C ALA A 326 13.49 31.61 -13.89
N GLY A 327 12.40 32.23 -13.41
CA GLY A 327 11.31 32.73 -14.27
C GLY A 327 10.36 31.67 -14.82
N ILE A 328 10.43 30.44 -14.32
CA ILE A 328 9.60 29.31 -14.75
C ILE A 328 8.24 29.38 -14.04
N LYS A 329 7.17 29.62 -14.80
CA LYS A 329 5.78 29.75 -14.27
C LYS A 329 5.24 28.42 -13.73
N LYS A 330 5.70 27.28 -14.27
CA LYS A 330 5.23 25.95 -13.87
C LYS A 330 5.72 25.59 -12.47
N ARG A 331 4.83 25.01 -11.66
CA ARG A 331 5.23 24.39 -10.40
C ARG A 331 5.93 23.06 -10.67
N ILE A 332 7.23 23.01 -10.45
CA ILE A 332 8.02 21.78 -10.59
C ILE A 332 8.18 21.05 -9.24
N SER A 333 8.30 19.73 -9.33
CA SER A 333 8.69 18.85 -8.24
C SER A 333 9.81 17.94 -8.72
N PHE A 334 10.49 17.21 -7.84
CA PHE A 334 11.56 16.31 -8.28
C PHE A 334 11.05 15.25 -9.28
N HIS A 335 9.78 14.86 -9.22
CA HIS A 335 9.22 13.92 -10.19
C HIS A 335 9.05 14.53 -11.59
N THR A 336 8.93 15.86 -11.69
CA THR A 336 8.92 16.60 -12.96
C THR A 336 10.16 16.27 -13.78
N ALA A 337 11.34 16.12 -13.17
CA ALA A 337 12.57 15.79 -13.88
C ALA A 337 12.43 14.51 -14.73
N ARG A 338 11.82 13.49 -14.16
CA ARG A 338 11.57 12.23 -14.86
C ARG A 338 10.53 12.35 -15.97
N HIS A 339 9.51 13.18 -15.78
CA HIS A 339 8.54 13.47 -16.83
C HIS A 339 9.18 14.26 -17.98
N THR A 340 10.03 15.24 -17.65
CA THR A 340 10.86 15.97 -18.62
C THR A 340 11.71 15.01 -19.44
N ASN A 341 12.45 14.11 -18.79
CA ASN A 341 13.26 13.12 -19.48
C ASN A 341 12.45 12.28 -20.49
N ALA A 342 11.33 11.71 -20.03
CA ALA A 342 10.47 10.86 -20.84
C ALA A 342 9.92 11.61 -22.05
N THR A 343 9.45 12.84 -21.82
CA THR A 343 8.85 13.68 -22.86
C THR A 343 9.90 14.09 -23.89
N LEU A 344 11.08 14.53 -23.44
CA LEU A 344 12.17 14.93 -24.34
C LEU A 344 12.69 13.74 -25.17
N LEU A 345 12.82 12.55 -24.59
CA LEU A 345 13.22 11.36 -25.36
C LEU A 345 12.23 11.04 -26.48
N ILE A 346 10.92 11.07 -26.18
CA ILE A 346 9.90 10.80 -27.19
C ILE A 346 9.88 11.93 -28.23
N TYR A 347 10.04 13.19 -27.81
CA TYR A 347 10.14 14.35 -28.70
C TYR A 347 11.34 14.27 -29.68
N SER A 348 12.45 13.70 -29.20
CA SER A 348 13.64 13.41 -30.01
C SER A 348 13.51 12.13 -30.86
N GLY A 349 12.33 11.49 -30.87
CA GLY A 349 12.04 10.33 -31.71
C GLY A 349 12.45 8.98 -31.13
N ALA A 350 12.78 8.91 -29.83
CA ALA A 350 13.10 7.62 -29.20
C ALA A 350 11.87 6.72 -29.16
N ASN A 351 12.06 5.44 -29.50
CA ASN A 351 10.98 4.46 -29.42
C ASN A 351 10.43 4.36 -27.98
N ILE A 352 9.11 4.39 -27.84
CA ILE A 352 8.42 4.33 -26.54
C ILE A 352 8.82 3.11 -25.69
N THR A 353 9.15 1.97 -26.33
CA THR A 353 9.62 0.77 -25.64
C THR A 353 11.03 0.94 -25.07
N THR A 354 11.90 1.70 -25.76
CA THR A 354 13.21 2.11 -25.26
C THR A 354 13.04 3.02 -24.05
N VAL A 355 12.16 4.03 -24.15
CA VAL A 355 11.85 4.93 -23.03
C VAL A 355 11.28 4.15 -21.84
N GLN A 356 10.39 3.18 -22.07
CA GLN A 356 9.85 2.32 -21.01
C GLN A 356 10.98 1.57 -20.27
N LYS A 357 11.94 0.98 -21.00
CA LYS A 357 13.08 0.25 -20.44
C LYS A 357 14.01 1.17 -19.66
N LEU A 358 14.41 2.31 -20.23
CA LEU A 358 15.26 3.31 -19.56
C LEU A 358 14.64 3.81 -18.26
N LEU A 359 13.33 4.02 -18.27
CA LEU A 359 12.59 4.42 -17.08
C LEU A 359 12.35 3.26 -16.10
N GLY A 360 12.50 2.00 -16.51
CA GLY A 360 12.19 0.84 -15.68
C GLY A 360 10.70 0.73 -15.34
N HIS A 361 9.83 1.09 -16.30
CA HIS A 361 8.38 0.91 -16.19
C HIS A 361 7.99 -0.54 -16.44
N LYS A 362 7.25 -1.16 -15.51
CA LYS A 362 6.74 -2.54 -15.68
C LYS A 362 5.56 -2.64 -16.66
N SER A 363 4.91 -1.53 -16.99
CA SER A 363 3.71 -1.51 -17.84
C SER A 363 3.82 -0.43 -18.89
N MET A 364 3.52 -0.78 -20.14
CA MET A 364 3.44 0.16 -21.26
C MET A 364 2.44 1.29 -21.01
N LYS A 365 1.33 1.01 -20.32
CA LYS A 365 0.32 2.02 -19.96
C LYS A 365 0.90 3.20 -19.18
N THR A 366 1.96 2.98 -18.40
CA THR A 366 2.64 4.06 -17.65
C THR A 366 3.60 4.89 -18.48
N THR A 367 3.92 4.46 -19.70
CA THR A 367 4.74 5.23 -20.65
C THR A 367 3.87 5.89 -21.72
N GLN A 368 2.73 5.29 -22.06
CA GLN A 368 1.76 5.86 -23.02
C GLN A 368 1.26 7.25 -22.64
N ILE A 369 1.18 7.57 -21.34
CA ILE A 369 0.84 8.92 -20.84
C ILE A 369 1.72 10.06 -21.39
N TYR A 370 2.90 9.75 -21.94
CA TYR A 370 3.78 10.74 -22.56
C TYR A 370 3.62 10.81 -24.08
N ALA A 371 2.99 9.81 -24.70
CA ALA A 371 2.72 9.79 -26.13
C ALA A 371 1.52 10.68 -26.49
N ASP A 372 0.53 10.78 -25.60
CA ASP A 372 -0.68 11.58 -25.78
C ASP A 372 -0.43 13.11 -25.79
N ILE A 373 0.81 13.55 -25.55
CA ILE A 373 1.13 14.97 -25.28
C ILE A 373 1.47 15.77 -26.55
N MET A 374 1.60 15.17 -27.75
CA MET A 374 2.38 15.85 -28.79
C MET A 374 1.76 15.93 -30.19
N ASP A 375 1.23 17.12 -30.50
CA ASP A 375 0.95 17.61 -31.86
C ASP A 375 2.24 17.69 -32.71
N ILE A 376 3.41 17.94 -32.09
CA ILE A 376 4.68 18.06 -32.82
C ILE A 376 5.25 16.70 -33.25
N THR A 377 5.05 15.64 -32.46
CA THR A 377 5.44 14.29 -32.90
C THR A 377 4.54 13.84 -34.03
N LEU A 378 3.25 14.20 -34.00
CA LEU A 378 2.35 14.01 -35.13
C LEU A 378 2.89 14.71 -36.38
N ILE A 379 3.32 15.97 -36.28
CA ILE A 379 3.92 16.70 -37.41
C ILE A 379 5.18 15.98 -37.93
N LYS A 380 6.15 15.66 -37.06
CA LYS A 380 7.39 14.97 -37.47
C LYS A 380 7.14 13.58 -38.05
N ASP A 381 6.20 12.83 -37.49
CA ASP A 381 5.87 11.50 -37.98
C ASP A 381 5.16 11.59 -39.33
N LEU A 382 4.30 12.60 -39.55
CA LEU A 382 3.69 12.87 -40.86
C LEU A 382 4.70 13.42 -41.88
N GLU A 383 5.66 14.25 -41.48
CA GLU A 383 6.77 14.72 -42.34
C GLU A 383 7.66 13.57 -42.82
N ARG A 384 7.77 12.48 -42.04
CA ARG A 384 8.48 11.25 -42.47
C ARG A 384 7.67 10.41 -43.46
N VAL A 385 6.37 10.65 -43.58
CA VAL A 385 5.50 10.03 -44.58
C VAL A 385 5.53 10.90 -45.83
N THR A 386 6.69 10.98 -46.48
CA THR A 386 6.81 11.55 -47.84
C THR A 386 6.94 10.42 -48.85
N TYR A 387 6.07 10.43 -49.86
CA TYR A 387 6.02 9.49 -50.99
C TYR A 387 7.20 9.64 -51.95
#